data_AF-A0A1V0AA21-F1
#
_entry.id   AF-A0A1V0AA21-F1
#
_cell.length_a   1.000
_cell.length_b   1.000
_cell.length_c   1.000
_cell.angle_alpha   90.00
_cell.angle_beta   90.00
_cell.angle_gamma   90.00
#
_symmetry.space_group_name_H-M   'P 1'
#
loop_
_entity.id
_entity.type
_entity.pdbx_description
1 polymer ?
#
loop_
_entity_poly.entity_id
_entity_poly.type
_entity_poly.pdbx_seq_one_letter_code
_entity_poly.pdbx_strand_id
1 'polypeptide(L)'
;MSPQPRITALDVLRGFALCGILVVNVRPIANVDADVLSHAVGADWPGYLADQRFFPIFSLLFGVGFSLMLKTAANRTDRPRLVLLRRLLALLAIGLLHMFVLWRGDILTIYAVVGLVVLLPSTWLPRWAVAVLAGVLLVVPLALGTNGVVLVPGLFLLGSLLTRYGVTQRLERMTWWPATLVFAVLAVPAAWAQSNQVYSAFAVAGLLTAGVYVCGMLALFRTPLRPALQAIFAPLGRMALTNYLSATVLVLLISAVLGGRPDTWSEGTVLLIAAGILAAQRVLSGLWLRHFRYGPVEWLWRYATWLRRPSGERREAPAYNSPSSPSGFVQ
;
A
#
# COMPACT_ATOMS: atom_id res chain seq x y z
N MET A 1 -8.85 -25.98 10.89
CA MET A 1 -9.32 -24.92 9.95
C MET A 1 -8.24 -24.64 8.92
N SER A 2 -8.57 -24.75 7.63
CA SER A 2 -7.67 -24.42 6.53
C SER A 2 -7.25 -22.94 6.59
N PRO A 3 -6.00 -22.59 6.23
CA PRO A 3 -5.57 -21.20 6.17
C PRO A 3 -6.49 -20.40 5.24
N GLN A 4 -6.96 -19.22 5.65
CA GLN A 4 -7.75 -18.38 4.74
C GLN A 4 -6.93 -18.08 3.48
N PRO A 5 -7.51 -18.23 2.28
CA PRO A 5 -6.81 -17.99 1.03
C PRO A 5 -6.38 -16.53 0.96
N ARG A 6 -5.12 -16.32 0.56
CA ARG A 6 -4.53 -15.00 0.36
C ARG A 6 -5.27 -14.28 -0.78
N ILE A 7 -5.70 -13.05 -0.53
CA ILE A 7 -6.42 -12.25 -1.54
C ILE A 7 -5.39 -11.61 -2.47
N THR A 8 -5.14 -12.23 -3.62
CA THR A 8 -4.08 -11.80 -4.56
C THR A 8 -4.34 -10.41 -5.12
N ALA A 9 -5.61 -10.04 -5.31
CA ALA A 9 -5.97 -8.69 -5.76
C ALA A 9 -5.43 -7.58 -4.83
N LEU A 10 -5.37 -7.82 -3.52
CA LEU A 10 -4.82 -6.83 -2.57
C LEU A 10 -3.31 -6.67 -2.72
N ASP A 11 -2.58 -7.75 -3.02
CA ASP A 11 -1.14 -7.66 -3.27
C ASP A 11 -0.86 -6.88 -4.57
N VAL A 12 -1.66 -7.11 -5.62
CA VAL A 12 -1.55 -6.38 -6.88
C VAL A 12 -1.84 -4.89 -6.71
N LEU A 13 -2.92 -4.54 -5.99
CA LEU A 13 -3.24 -3.15 -5.69
C LEU A 13 -2.12 -2.46 -4.90
N ARG A 14 -1.50 -3.14 -3.93
CA ARG A 14 -0.35 -2.60 -3.19
C ARG A 14 0.86 -2.39 -4.09
N GLY A 15 1.18 -3.37 -4.94
CA GLY A 15 2.31 -3.26 -5.87
C GLY A 15 2.12 -2.14 -6.88
N PHE A 16 0.91 -2.01 -7.43
CA PHE A 16 0.53 -0.91 -8.32
C PHE A 16 0.64 0.45 -7.63
N ALA A 17 0.12 0.57 -6.40
CA ALA A 17 0.24 1.80 -5.62
C ALA A 17 1.70 2.16 -5.33
N LEU A 18 2.55 1.18 -5.04
CA LEU A 18 3.98 1.39 -4.79
C LEU A 18 4.70 1.96 -6.03
N CYS A 19 4.36 1.49 -7.23
CA CYS A 19 4.94 2.04 -8.47
C CYS A 19 4.65 3.54 -8.60
N GLY A 20 3.40 3.95 -8.38
CA GLY A 20 3.01 5.36 -8.45
C GLY A 20 3.61 6.21 -7.34
N ILE A 21 3.70 5.67 -6.11
CA ILE A 21 4.36 6.33 -4.98
C ILE A 21 5.83 6.58 -5.27
N LEU A 22 6.54 5.63 -5.88
CA LEU A 22 7.96 5.85 -6.17
C LEU A 22 8.18 6.98 -7.16
N VAL A 23 7.40 7.02 -8.26
CA VAL A 23 7.55 8.05 -9.30
C VAL A 23 7.52 9.47 -8.72
N VAL A 24 6.57 9.74 -7.81
CA VAL A 24 6.46 11.06 -7.18
C VAL A 24 7.49 11.32 -6.11
N ASN A 25 8.04 10.27 -5.50
CA ASN A 25 8.99 10.41 -4.41
C ASN A 25 10.46 10.43 -4.88
N VAL A 26 10.78 10.17 -6.15
CA VAL A 26 12.18 10.22 -6.63
C VAL A 26 12.80 11.59 -6.37
N ARG A 27 12.17 12.67 -6.82
CA ARG A 27 12.71 14.04 -6.68
C ARG A 27 12.74 14.50 -5.21
N PRO A 28 11.66 14.36 -4.41
CA PRO A 28 11.67 14.71 -2.99
C PRO A 28 12.67 13.90 -2.14
N ILE A 29 12.89 12.61 -2.45
CA ILE A 29 13.87 11.79 -1.72
C ILE A 29 15.30 12.19 -2.10
N ALA A 30 15.56 12.45 -3.37
CA ALA A 30 16.89 12.88 -3.84
C ALA A 30 17.29 14.25 -3.27
N ASN A 31 16.32 15.13 -3.00
CA ASN A 31 16.57 16.47 -2.47
C ASN A 31 16.51 16.52 -0.93
N VAL A 32 17.54 16.00 -0.27
CA VAL A 32 17.59 15.80 1.20
C VAL A 32 17.61 17.13 1.98
N ASP A 33 18.17 18.19 1.40
CA ASP A 33 18.40 19.49 2.06
C ASP A 33 17.36 20.56 1.71
N ALA A 34 16.47 20.32 0.74
CA ALA A 34 15.41 21.27 0.43
C ALA A 34 14.34 21.27 1.53
N ASP A 35 13.88 22.45 1.92
CA ASP A 35 12.83 22.62 2.93
C ASP A 35 11.55 21.91 2.44
N VAL A 36 11.29 20.72 2.98
CA VAL A 36 10.27 19.76 2.49
C VAL A 36 8.85 20.36 2.55
N LEU A 37 8.65 21.40 3.36
CA LEU A 37 7.39 22.14 3.47
C LEU A 37 7.11 23.08 2.28
N SER A 38 8.08 23.35 1.41
CA SER A 38 7.94 24.29 0.28
C SER A 38 7.50 23.66 -1.04
N HIS A 39 7.53 22.34 -1.18
CA HIS A 39 7.14 21.65 -2.43
C HIS A 39 5.65 21.26 -2.44
N ALA A 40 4.79 22.11 -1.88
CA ALA A 40 3.36 21.97 -2.00
C ALA A 40 2.90 22.71 -3.25
N VAL A 41 2.46 21.93 -4.25
CA VAL A 41 1.80 22.36 -5.49
C VAL A 41 2.77 22.90 -6.56
N GLY A 42 3.62 22.03 -7.08
CA GLY A 42 4.26 22.27 -8.39
C GLY A 42 3.20 22.26 -9.50
N ALA A 43 3.23 23.26 -10.38
CA ALA A 43 2.35 23.38 -11.56
C ALA A 43 2.72 22.39 -12.69
N ASP A 44 3.59 21.42 -12.43
CA ASP A 44 4.09 20.47 -13.41
C ASP A 44 3.22 19.20 -13.46
N TRP A 45 3.10 18.62 -14.66
CA TRP A 45 2.21 17.48 -14.94
C TRP A 45 2.39 16.22 -14.04
N PRO A 46 3.57 15.88 -13.47
CA PRO A 46 3.68 14.78 -12.50
C PRO A 46 2.95 15.11 -11.19
N GLY A 47 2.95 16.40 -10.79
CA GLY A 47 2.18 16.94 -9.68
C GLY A 47 0.67 16.73 -9.89
N TYR A 48 0.21 16.93 -11.13
CA TYR A 48 -1.19 16.68 -11.50
C TYR A 48 -1.54 15.20 -11.59
N LEU A 49 -0.68 14.32 -12.13
CA LEU A 49 -0.99 12.90 -12.39
C LEU A 49 -0.66 11.92 -11.27
N ALA A 50 0.11 12.30 -10.25
CA ALA A 50 0.56 11.32 -9.26
C ALA A 50 0.63 11.80 -7.81
N ASP A 51 0.79 13.10 -7.53
CA ASP A 51 1.15 13.62 -6.20
C ASP A 51 0.09 13.44 -5.10
N GLN A 52 -1.14 13.04 -5.44
CA GLN A 52 -2.21 12.79 -4.46
C GLN A 52 -3.09 11.57 -4.78
N ARG A 53 -2.70 10.75 -5.77
CA ARG A 53 -3.59 9.70 -6.33
C ARG A 53 -3.26 8.29 -5.83
N PHE A 54 -1.99 8.01 -5.51
CA PHE A 54 -1.56 6.67 -5.07
C PHE A 54 -1.56 6.50 -3.56
N PHE A 55 -1.34 7.59 -2.84
CA PHE A 55 -1.39 7.61 -1.38
C PHE A 55 -2.77 7.19 -0.80
N PRO A 56 -3.92 7.63 -1.36
CA PRO A 56 -5.21 7.16 -0.87
C PRO A 56 -5.41 5.65 -1.00
N ILE A 57 -4.86 5.05 -2.06
CA ILE A 57 -4.90 3.60 -2.30
C ILE A 57 -4.16 2.89 -1.17
N PHE A 58 -2.92 3.29 -0.89
CA PHE A 58 -2.12 2.68 0.17
C PHE A 58 -2.77 2.87 1.55
N SER A 59 -3.38 4.04 1.79
CA SER A 59 -4.09 4.34 3.03
C SER A 59 -5.29 3.40 3.25
N LEU A 60 -6.12 3.26 2.23
CA LEU A 60 -7.28 2.36 2.24
C LEU A 60 -6.83 0.90 2.48
N LEU A 61 -5.80 0.45 1.77
CA LEU A 61 -5.26 -0.91 1.88
C LEU A 61 -4.60 -1.21 3.24
N PHE A 62 -4.09 -0.19 3.92
CA PHE A 62 -3.62 -0.30 5.29
C PHE A 62 -4.78 -0.59 6.25
N GLY A 63 -5.88 0.17 6.14
CA GLY A 63 -7.11 -0.06 6.91
C GLY A 63 -7.71 -1.45 6.68
N VAL A 64 -7.73 -1.91 5.42
CA VAL A 64 -8.12 -3.28 5.05
C VAL A 64 -7.21 -4.31 5.71
N GLY A 65 -5.89 -4.14 5.58
CA GLY A 65 -4.90 -5.05 6.17
C GLY A 65 -4.97 -5.12 7.69
N PHE A 66 -5.22 -3.98 8.35
CA PHE A 66 -5.39 -3.89 9.80
C PHE A 66 -6.60 -4.70 10.27
N SER A 67 -7.76 -4.55 9.60
CA SER A 67 -8.97 -5.29 9.98
C SER A 67 -8.90 -6.78 9.64
N LEU A 68 -8.19 -7.17 8.57
CA LEU A 68 -7.87 -8.58 8.29
C LEU A 68 -6.97 -9.18 9.39
N MET A 69 -5.98 -8.41 9.87
CA MET A 69 -5.12 -8.82 10.98
C MET A 69 -5.92 -8.97 12.28
N LEU A 70 -6.86 -8.06 12.57
CA LEU A 70 -7.74 -8.17 13.74
C LEU A 70 -8.52 -9.49 13.73
N LYS A 71 -9.16 -9.84 12.60
CA LYS A 71 -9.87 -11.12 12.44
C LYS A 71 -8.94 -12.32 12.63
N THR A 72 -7.73 -12.24 12.08
CA THR A 72 -6.74 -13.32 12.20
C THR A 72 -6.27 -13.48 13.64
N ALA A 73 -6.04 -12.39 14.36
CA ALA A 73 -5.61 -12.40 15.75
C ALA A 73 -6.70 -12.86 16.71
N ALA A 74 -7.96 -12.48 16.45
CA ALA A 74 -9.11 -12.92 17.25
C ALA A 74 -9.30 -14.44 17.20
N ASN A 75 -8.92 -15.08 16.09
CA ASN A 75 -8.97 -16.54 15.94
C ASN A 75 -7.75 -17.28 16.53
N ARG A 76 -6.72 -16.57 17.00
CA ARG A 76 -5.44 -17.17 17.40
C ARG A 76 -5.01 -16.83 18.84
N THR A 77 -5.57 -15.78 19.42
CA THR A 77 -5.13 -15.24 20.72
C THR A 77 -6.29 -14.59 21.45
N ASP A 78 -6.27 -14.62 22.78
CA ASP A 78 -7.30 -13.98 23.62
C ASP A 78 -7.19 -12.45 23.64
N ARG A 79 -6.01 -11.91 23.27
CA ARG A 79 -5.71 -10.46 23.27
C ARG A 79 -5.37 -9.94 21.87
N PRO A 80 -6.32 -9.96 20.91
CA PRO A 80 -6.03 -9.59 19.52
C PRO A 80 -5.61 -8.13 19.34
N ARG A 81 -6.11 -7.23 20.19
CA ARG A 81 -5.76 -5.79 20.14
C ARG A 81 -4.31 -5.53 20.54
N LEU A 82 -3.74 -6.36 21.42
CA LEU A 82 -2.33 -6.26 21.80
C LEU A 82 -1.41 -6.63 20.63
N VAL A 83 -1.81 -7.61 19.80
CA VAL A 83 -1.09 -7.95 18.56
C VAL A 83 -1.09 -6.76 17.60
N LEU A 84 -2.22 -6.06 17.46
CA LEU A 84 -2.32 -4.86 16.63
C LEU A 84 -1.49 -3.69 17.17
N LEU A 85 -1.52 -3.47 18.49
CA LEU A 85 -0.69 -2.47 19.16
C LEU A 85 0.80 -2.71 18.86
N ARG A 86 1.29 -3.94 19.08
CA ARG A 86 2.68 -4.32 18.78
C ARG A 86 3.04 -4.12 17.31
N ARG A 87 2.13 -4.50 16.40
CA ARG A 87 2.31 -4.29 14.96
C ARG A 87 2.48 -2.81 14.61
N LEU A 88 1.68 -1.93 15.22
CA LEU A 88 1.74 -0.49 15.01
C LEU A 88 2.98 0.13 15.65
N LEU A 89 3.36 -0.29 16.86
CA LEU A 89 4.59 0.16 17.52
C LEU A 89 5.84 -0.28 16.76
N ALA A 90 5.88 -1.50 16.25
CA ALA A 90 6.97 -1.98 15.40
C ALA A 90 7.04 -1.18 14.09
N LEU A 91 5.90 -0.85 13.50
CA LEU A 91 5.85 0.01 12.31
C LEU A 91 6.32 1.43 12.64
N LEU A 92 5.94 1.98 13.79
CA LEU A 92 6.39 3.29 14.26
C LEU A 92 7.90 3.31 14.45
N ALA A 93 8.48 2.27 15.06
CA ALA A 93 9.93 2.17 15.23
C ALA A 93 10.66 2.11 13.88
N ILE A 94 10.16 1.34 12.92
CA ILE A 94 10.70 1.29 11.56
C ILE A 94 10.59 2.66 10.88
N GLY A 95 9.44 3.32 10.98
CA GLY A 95 9.21 4.64 10.41
C GLY A 95 10.10 5.71 11.03
N LEU A 96 10.25 5.73 12.36
CA LEU A 96 11.14 6.67 13.03
C LEU A 96 12.60 6.44 12.62
N LEU A 97 13.05 5.18 12.55
CA LEU A 97 14.39 4.86 12.06
C LEU A 97 14.60 5.37 10.64
N HIS A 98 13.64 5.14 9.73
CA HIS A 98 13.68 5.65 8.37
C HIS A 98 13.66 7.18 8.31
N MET A 99 12.83 7.82 9.13
CA MET A 99 12.71 9.28 9.21
C MET A 99 14.00 9.96 9.67
N PHE A 100 14.67 9.39 10.68
CA PHE A 100 15.89 9.96 11.25
C PHE A 100 17.16 9.61 10.46
N VAL A 101 17.22 8.41 9.86
CA VAL A 101 18.43 7.92 9.20
C VAL A 101 18.43 8.15 7.68
N LEU A 102 17.27 8.09 7.04
CA LEU A 102 17.16 8.07 5.58
C LEU A 102 16.49 9.33 5.02
N TRP A 103 15.25 9.63 5.43
CA TRP A 103 14.49 10.73 4.81
C TRP A 103 13.34 11.23 5.68
N ARG A 104 13.22 12.55 5.86
CA ARG A 104 12.32 13.20 6.85
C ARG A 104 10.82 13.15 6.52
N GLY A 105 10.41 12.86 5.29
CA GLY A 105 8.98 12.86 4.89
C GLY A 105 8.24 11.54 5.09
N ASP A 106 8.71 10.66 5.98
CA ASP A 106 8.25 9.27 6.04
C ASP A 106 6.75 9.09 6.33
N ILE A 107 6.07 8.37 5.44
CA ILE A 107 4.66 8.05 5.60
C ILE A 107 4.37 6.94 6.62
N LEU A 108 5.35 6.10 6.94
CA LEU A 108 5.14 5.00 7.88
C LEU A 108 4.91 5.52 9.30
N THR A 109 5.60 6.59 9.71
CA THR A 109 5.33 7.27 10.99
C THR A 109 3.88 7.76 11.08
N ILE A 110 3.41 8.50 10.07
CA ILE A 110 2.02 9.00 9.98
C ILE A 110 1.04 7.83 10.06
N TYR A 111 1.29 6.76 9.32
CA TYR A 111 0.42 5.58 9.29
C TYR A 111 0.39 4.84 10.63
N ALA A 112 1.53 4.75 11.32
CA ALA A 112 1.60 4.13 12.62
C ALA A 112 0.86 4.96 13.68
N VAL A 113 1.05 6.28 13.70
CA VAL A 113 0.37 7.20 14.62
C VAL A 113 -1.14 7.21 14.38
N VAL A 114 -1.59 7.41 13.14
CA VAL A 114 -3.03 7.34 12.80
C VAL A 114 -3.57 5.94 13.09
N GLY A 115 -2.79 4.90 12.85
CA GLY A 115 -3.16 3.53 13.23
C GLY A 115 -3.40 3.37 14.74
N LEU A 116 -2.55 3.97 15.58
CA LEU A 116 -2.65 3.92 17.04
C LEU A 116 -3.81 4.75 17.57
N VAL A 117 -4.00 5.96 17.04
CA VAL A 117 -4.97 6.94 17.56
C VAL A 117 -6.36 6.74 16.98
N VAL A 118 -6.48 6.21 15.76
CA VAL A 118 -7.76 6.11 15.04
C VAL A 118 -8.16 4.66 14.81
N LEU A 119 -7.32 3.87 14.13
CA LEU A 119 -7.71 2.48 13.80
C LEU A 119 -7.84 1.59 15.02
N LEU A 120 -6.90 1.67 15.97
CA LEU A 120 -6.94 0.83 17.16
C LEU A 120 -8.19 1.13 18.01
N PRO A 121 -8.49 2.39 18.41
CA PRO A 121 -9.76 2.77 19.04
C PRO A 121 -11.01 2.36 18.26
N SER A 122 -10.96 2.41 16.92
CA SER A 122 -12.10 1.97 16.10
C SER A 122 -12.49 0.50 16.31
N THR A 123 -11.62 -0.35 16.86
CA THR A 123 -11.90 -1.77 17.09
C THR A 123 -12.88 -2.04 18.24
N TRP A 124 -13.15 -1.04 19.07
CA TRP A 124 -14.17 -1.10 20.12
C TRP A 124 -15.51 -0.49 19.69
N LEU A 125 -15.52 0.24 18.57
CA LEU A 125 -16.71 0.91 18.07
C LEU A 125 -17.59 0.00 17.20
N PRO A 126 -18.93 0.15 17.26
CA PRO A 126 -19.84 -0.54 16.34
C PRO A 126 -19.65 -0.05 14.90
N ARG A 127 -20.11 -0.86 13.93
CA ARG A 127 -19.87 -0.59 12.49
C ARG A 127 -20.42 0.76 12.03
N TRP A 128 -21.60 1.14 12.50
CA TRP A 128 -22.23 2.41 12.15
C TRP A 128 -21.41 3.61 12.65
N ALA A 129 -20.87 3.55 13.88
CA ALA A 129 -20.07 4.63 14.45
C ALA A 129 -18.76 4.82 13.67
N VAL A 130 -18.13 3.71 13.28
CA VAL A 130 -16.96 3.75 12.40
C VAL A 130 -17.32 4.31 11.01
N ALA A 131 -18.52 4.03 10.48
CA ALA A 131 -19.00 4.59 9.21
C ALA A 131 -19.23 6.10 9.28
N VAL A 132 -19.87 6.59 10.35
CA VAL A 132 -20.05 8.02 10.59
C VAL A 132 -18.69 8.69 10.73
N LEU A 133 -17.79 8.14 11.55
CA LEU A 133 -16.45 8.71 11.74
C LEU A 133 -15.62 8.71 10.46
N ALA A 134 -15.68 7.64 9.65
CA ALA A 134 -15.04 7.61 8.34
C ALA A 134 -15.60 8.68 7.40
N GLY A 135 -16.92 8.84 7.37
CA GLY A 135 -17.59 9.87 6.57
C GLY A 135 -17.16 11.28 6.98
N VAL A 136 -17.20 11.59 8.28
CA VAL A 136 -16.78 12.89 8.82
C VAL A 136 -15.30 13.18 8.49
N LEU A 137 -14.40 12.22 8.74
CA LEU A 137 -12.96 12.37 8.49
C LEU A 137 -12.57 12.36 7.01
N LEU A 138 -13.51 12.08 6.10
CA LEU A 138 -13.32 12.26 4.65
C LEU A 138 -13.96 13.56 4.16
N VAL A 139 -15.20 13.83 4.54
CA VAL A 139 -15.98 14.95 4.00
C VAL A 139 -15.50 16.29 4.56
N VAL A 140 -15.21 16.39 5.86
CA VAL A 140 -14.81 17.67 6.47
C VAL A 140 -13.49 18.19 5.88
N PRO A 141 -12.41 17.39 5.77
CA PRO A 141 -11.16 17.88 5.17
C PRO A 141 -11.30 18.24 3.68
N LEU A 142 -12.14 17.52 2.94
CA LEU A 142 -12.43 17.84 1.54
C LEU A 142 -13.21 19.16 1.41
N ALA A 143 -14.21 19.39 2.26
CA ALA A 143 -15.00 20.62 2.27
C ALA A 143 -14.16 21.84 2.67
N LEU A 144 -13.18 21.65 3.55
CA LEU A 144 -12.23 22.69 3.97
C LEU A 144 -11.08 22.91 2.97
N GLY A 145 -10.99 22.11 1.90
CA GLY A 145 -9.94 22.23 0.89
C GLY A 145 -8.53 21.90 1.39
N THR A 146 -8.41 21.02 2.39
CA THR A 146 -7.10 20.62 2.95
C THR A 146 -6.34 19.67 2.02
N ASN A 147 -5.06 19.43 2.32
CA ASN A 147 -4.25 18.47 1.59
C ASN A 147 -4.73 17.00 1.76
N GLY A 148 -4.30 16.12 0.84
CA GLY A 148 -4.71 14.71 0.86
C GLY A 148 -4.25 13.92 2.09
N VAL A 149 -3.21 14.36 2.81
CA VAL A 149 -2.69 13.67 4.01
C VAL A 149 -3.70 13.67 5.15
N VAL A 150 -4.50 14.73 5.28
CA VAL A 150 -5.56 14.81 6.30
C VAL A 150 -6.66 13.74 6.08
N LEU A 151 -6.75 13.14 4.88
CA LEU A 151 -7.72 12.08 4.57
C LEU A 151 -7.32 10.70 5.11
N VAL A 152 -6.08 10.49 5.57
CA VAL A 152 -5.58 9.17 6.05
C VAL A 152 -6.50 8.54 7.09
N PRO A 153 -6.90 9.25 8.17
CA PRO A 153 -7.78 8.67 9.18
C PRO A 153 -9.09 8.16 8.59
N GLY A 154 -9.72 8.95 7.72
CA GLY A 154 -10.96 8.59 7.04
C GLY A 154 -10.80 7.37 6.12
N LEU A 155 -9.73 7.34 5.32
CA LEU A 155 -9.42 6.23 4.42
C LEU A 155 -9.07 4.94 5.16
N PHE A 156 -8.35 5.04 6.27
CA PHE A 156 -8.05 3.92 7.15
C PHE A 156 -9.35 3.30 7.69
N LEU A 157 -10.26 4.13 8.20
CA LEU A 157 -11.55 3.66 8.70
C LEU A 157 -12.42 3.10 7.57
N LEU A 158 -12.41 3.72 6.38
CA LEU A 158 -13.09 3.18 5.19
C LEU A 158 -12.58 1.79 4.83
N GLY A 159 -11.26 1.59 4.80
CA GLY A 159 -10.66 0.27 4.55
C GLY A 159 -11.01 -0.77 5.62
N SER A 160 -11.06 -0.34 6.88
CA SER A 160 -11.56 -1.13 8.00
C SER A 160 -13.03 -1.54 7.80
N LEU A 161 -13.90 -0.61 7.40
CA LEU A 161 -15.32 -0.87 7.12
C LEU A 161 -15.52 -1.87 5.97
N LEU A 162 -14.79 -1.72 4.87
CA LEU A 162 -14.84 -2.67 3.74
C LEU A 162 -14.58 -4.11 4.21
N THR A 163 -13.67 -4.26 5.17
CA THR A 163 -13.38 -5.57 5.78
C THR A 163 -14.48 -6.01 6.76
N ARG A 164 -15.04 -5.11 7.56
CA ARG A 164 -16.11 -5.40 8.53
C ARG A 164 -17.43 -5.80 7.85
N TYR A 165 -17.76 -5.19 6.71
CA TYR A 165 -18.91 -5.55 5.86
C TYR A 165 -18.65 -6.71 4.89
N GLY A 166 -17.45 -7.27 4.94
CA GLY A 166 -17.06 -8.42 4.13
C GLY A 166 -17.03 -8.17 2.61
N VAL A 167 -16.74 -6.92 2.22
CA VAL A 167 -16.48 -6.57 0.82
C VAL A 167 -15.18 -7.24 0.35
N THR A 168 -14.19 -7.36 1.23
CA THR A 168 -12.88 -7.95 0.90
C THR A 168 -12.95 -9.43 0.50
N GLN A 169 -13.88 -10.22 1.06
CA GLN A 169 -14.07 -11.62 0.62
C GLN A 169 -14.86 -11.73 -0.69
N ARG A 170 -15.55 -10.65 -1.09
CA ARG A 170 -16.31 -10.54 -2.34
C ARG A 170 -15.55 -9.78 -3.43
N LEU A 171 -14.36 -9.27 -3.11
CA LEU A 171 -13.57 -8.38 -3.97
C LEU A 171 -13.31 -8.97 -5.35
N GLU A 172 -12.91 -10.25 -5.41
CA GLU A 172 -12.65 -10.95 -6.66
C GLU A 172 -13.92 -11.49 -7.33
N ARG A 173 -15.10 -11.40 -6.69
CA ARG A 173 -16.38 -11.87 -7.24
C ARG A 173 -17.25 -10.75 -7.83
N MET A 174 -17.20 -9.54 -7.26
CA MET A 174 -17.95 -8.39 -7.74
C MET A 174 -17.42 -7.88 -9.09
N THR A 175 -18.31 -7.30 -9.89
CA THR A 175 -17.95 -6.59 -11.13
C THR A 175 -17.68 -5.12 -10.78
N TRP A 176 -16.46 -4.66 -11.04
CA TRP A 176 -16.01 -3.32 -10.66
C TRP A 176 -16.16 -2.26 -11.74
N TRP A 177 -16.46 -2.65 -12.99
CA TRP A 177 -16.65 -1.72 -14.11
C TRP A 177 -17.65 -0.58 -13.82
N PRO A 178 -18.84 -0.83 -13.22
CA PRO A 178 -19.76 0.26 -12.89
C PRO A 178 -19.15 1.27 -11.91
N ALA A 179 -18.47 0.79 -10.87
CA ALA A 179 -17.79 1.67 -9.91
C ALA A 179 -16.65 2.45 -10.59
N THR A 180 -15.88 1.81 -11.47
CA THR A 180 -14.83 2.48 -12.26
C THR A 180 -15.42 3.62 -13.09
N LEU A 181 -16.54 3.40 -13.76
CA LEU A 181 -17.23 4.42 -14.57
C LEU A 181 -17.75 5.57 -13.71
N VAL A 182 -18.38 5.26 -12.56
CA VAL A 182 -18.84 6.30 -11.62
C VAL A 182 -17.69 7.17 -11.14
N PHE A 183 -16.59 6.55 -10.69
CA PHE A 183 -15.40 7.32 -10.28
C PHE A 183 -14.80 8.11 -11.44
N ALA A 184 -14.78 7.56 -12.66
CA ALA A 184 -14.22 8.23 -13.83
C ALA A 184 -15.06 9.46 -14.21
N VAL A 185 -16.38 9.33 -14.25
CA VAL A 185 -17.31 10.43 -14.53
C VAL A 185 -17.17 11.53 -13.49
N LEU A 186 -17.08 11.19 -12.20
CA LEU A 186 -16.90 12.18 -11.14
C LEU A 186 -15.50 12.81 -11.15
N ALA A 187 -14.47 12.08 -11.59
CA ALA A 187 -13.10 12.58 -11.65
C ALA A 187 -12.93 13.67 -12.72
N VAL A 188 -13.71 13.67 -13.80
CA VAL A 188 -13.63 14.67 -14.88
C VAL A 188 -13.86 16.10 -14.39
N PRO A 189 -15.00 16.45 -13.76
CA PRO A 189 -15.22 17.82 -13.28
C PRO A 189 -14.23 18.20 -12.17
N ALA A 190 -13.82 17.26 -11.32
CA ALA A 190 -12.82 17.51 -10.29
C ALA A 190 -11.43 17.82 -10.89
N ALA A 191 -11.02 17.08 -11.93
CA ALA A 191 -9.78 17.32 -12.65
C ALA A 191 -9.82 18.65 -13.43
N TRP A 192 -10.97 18.99 -14.00
CA TRP A 192 -11.18 20.28 -14.67
C TRP A 192 -11.09 21.44 -13.66
N ALA A 193 -11.74 21.33 -12.49
CA ALA A 193 -11.60 22.32 -11.43
C ALA A 193 -10.15 22.43 -10.93
N GLN A 194 -9.45 21.30 -10.80
CA GLN A 194 -8.03 21.25 -10.45
C GLN A 194 -7.16 21.98 -11.50
N SER A 195 -7.42 21.80 -12.81
CA SER A 195 -6.66 22.49 -13.86
C SER A 195 -6.87 24.00 -13.88
N ASN A 196 -8.01 24.46 -13.36
CA ASN A 196 -8.30 25.88 -13.13
C ASN A 196 -7.77 26.37 -11.77
N GLN A 197 -6.83 25.65 -11.16
CA GLN A 197 -6.19 25.97 -9.87
C GLN A 197 -7.16 26.14 -8.69
N VAL A 198 -8.32 25.48 -8.73
CA VAL A 198 -9.22 25.42 -7.58
C VAL A 198 -8.60 24.50 -6.52
N TYR A 199 -7.94 25.09 -5.52
CA TYR A 199 -7.17 24.36 -4.51
C TYR A 199 -7.96 23.24 -3.80
N SER A 200 -9.23 23.48 -3.47
CA SER A 200 -10.09 22.46 -2.83
C SER A 200 -10.39 21.26 -3.73
N ALA A 201 -10.24 21.40 -5.05
CA ALA A 201 -10.48 20.31 -6.01
C ALA A 201 -9.31 19.31 -6.08
N PHE A 202 -8.10 19.65 -5.60
CA PHE A 202 -6.92 18.78 -5.70
C PHE A 202 -7.13 17.47 -4.94
N ALA A 203 -7.54 17.54 -3.67
CA ALA A 203 -7.78 16.35 -2.85
C ALA A 203 -8.95 15.52 -3.37
N VAL A 204 -10.01 16.18 -3.87
CA VAL A 204 -11.18 15.53 -4.48
C VAL A 204 -10.78 14.78 -5.76
N ALA A 205 -10.06 15.44 -6.67
CA ALA A 205 -9.57 14.84 -7.91
C ALA A 205 -8.62 13.66 -7.63
N GLY A 206 -7.73 13.82 -6.64
CA GLY A 206 -6.83 12.77 -6.17
C GLY A 206 -7.58 11.53 -5.67
N LEU A 207 -8.57 11.73 -4.79
CA LEU A 207 -9.38 10.66 -4.22
C LEU A 207 -10.24 9.95 -5.27
N LEU A 208 -10.89 10.69 -6.16
CA LEU A 208 -11.73 10.11 -7.22
C LEU A 208 -10.89 9.30 -8.21
N THR A 209 -9.72 9.82 -8.61
CA THR A 209 -8.80 9.06 -9.47
C THR A 209 -8.27 7.82 -8.78
N ALA A 210 -7.95 7.89 -7.47
CA ALA A 210 -7.59 6.70 -6.71
C ALA A 210 -8.72 5.64 -6.76
N GLY A 211 -9.97 6.08 -6.71
CA GLY A 211 -11.15 5.24 -6.94
C GLY A 211 -11.18 4.59 -8.33
N VAL A 212 -10.90 5.36 -9.39
CA VAL A 212 -10.75 4.85 -10.77
C VAL A 212 -9.67 3.78 -10.83
N TYR A 213 -8.50 4.03 -10.25
CA TYR A 213 -7.38 3.10 -10.27
C TYR A 213 -7.68 1.81 -9.51
N VAL A 214 -8.26 1.90 -8.31
CA VAL A 214 -8.61 0.72 -7.51
C VAL A 214 -9.69 -0.09 -8.20
N CYS A 215 -10.81 0.53 -8.59
CA CYS A 215 -11.92 -0.17 -9.23
C CYS A 215 -11.53 -0.70 -10.62
N GLY A 216 -10.79 0.09 -11.40
CA GLY A 216 -10.28 -0.28 -12.70
C GLY A 216 -9.33 -1.47 -12.62
N MET A 217 -8.36 -1.45 -11.70
CA MET A 217 -7.46 -2.60 -11.48
C MET A 217 -8.24 -3.85 -11.07
N LEU A 218 -9.24 -3.73 -10.19
CA LEU A 218 -10.09 -4.85 -9.80
C LEU A 218 -10.96 -5.37 -10.96
N ALA A 219 -11.43 -4.49 -11.84
CA ALA A 219 -12.16 -4.86 -13.05
C ALA A 219 -11.24 -5.59 -14.05
N LEU A 220 -10.04 -5.08 -14.29
CA LEU A 220 -9.02 -5.72 -15.14
C LEU A 220 -8.59 -7.08 -14.57
N PHE A 221 -8.58 -7.25 -13.25
CA PHE A 221 -8.28 -8.52 -12.60
C PHE A 221 -9.28 -9.64 -12.93
N ARG A 222 -10.45 -9.29 -13.51
CA ARG A 222 -11.47 -10.23 -13.98
C ARG A 222 -11.31 -10.59 -15.47
N THR A 223 -10.35 -9.99 -16.16
CA THR A 223 -10.08 -10.21 -17.59
C THR A 223 -8.90 -11.18 -17.79
N PRO A 224 -8.58 -11.59 -19.03
CA PRO A 224 -7.39 -12.40 -19.34
C PRO A 224 -6.07 -11.76 -18.92
N LEU A 225 -6.04 -10.47 -18.56
CA LEU A 225 -4.85 -9.77 -18.07
C LEU A 225 -4.43 -10.18 -16.66
N ARG A 226 -5.27 -10.90 -15.91
CA ARG A 226 -4.99 -11.30 -14.51
C ARG A 226 -3.59 -11.89 -14.30
N PRO A 227 -3.10 -12.87 -15.08
CA PRO A 227 -1.78 -13.46 -14.85
C PRO A 227 -0.65 -12.45 -15.05
N ALA A 228 -0.78 -11.57 -16.06
CA ALA A 228 0.21 -10.52 -16.32
C ALA A 228 0.25 -9.50 -15.17
N LEU A 229 -0.90 -9.02 -14.70
CA LEU A 229 -0.99 -8.10 -13.57
C LEU A 229 -0.40 -8.71 -12.29
N GLN A 230 -0.66 -10.00 -12.04
CA GLN A 230 -0.05 -10.72 -10.93
C GLN A 230 1.47 -10.83 -11.08
N ALA A 231 1.97 -11.18 -12.26
CA ALA A 231 3.39 -11.36 -12.51
C ALA A 231 4.19 -10.04 -12.37
N ILE A 232 3.55 -8.91 -12.64
CA ILE A 232 4.16 -7.57 -12.53
C ILE A 232 4.06 -7.05 -11.10
N PHE A 233 2.84 -6.93 -10.55
CA PHE A 233 2.61 -6.16 -9.33
C PHE A 233 2.62 -7.00 -8.06
N ALA A 234 2.26 -8.29 -8.12
CA ALA A 234 2.15 -9.08 -6.89
C ALA A 234 3.51 -9.20 -6.16
N PRO A 235 4.67 -9.48 -6.81
CA PRO A 235 5.95 -9.52 -6.11
C PRO A 235 6.24 -8.21 -5.35
N LEU A 236 5.99 -7.07 -6.00
CA LEU A 236 6.20 -5.75 -5.41
C LEU A 236 5.32 -5.53 -4.17
N GLY A 237 4.03 -5.84 -4.28
CA GLY A 237 3.07 -5.63 -3.18
C GLY A 237 3.18 -6.67 -2.05
N ARG A 238 3.69 -7.86 -2.32
CA ARG A 238 3.99 -8.89 -1.30
C ARG A 238 5.15 -8.46 -0.39
N MET A 239 6.05 -7.61 -0.91
CA MET A 239 7.23 -7.07 -0.24
C MET A 239 7.15 -5.53 -0.13
N ALA A 240 5.94 -4.99 0.10
CA ALA A 240 5.70 -3.55 0.04
C ALA A 240 6.56 -2.72 1.02
N LEU A 241 6.80 -3.19 2.25
CA LEU A 241 7.65 -2.47 3.21
C LEU A 241 9.13 -2.56 2.80
N THR A 242 9.59 -3.74 2.42
CA THR A 242 10.96 -3.92 1.92
C THR A 242 11.21 -3.05 0.69
N ASN A 243 10.29 -3.04 -0.26
CA ASN A 243 10.43 -2.27 -1.49
C ASN A 243 10.27 -0.76 -1.25
N TYR A 244 9.42 -0.32 -0.34
CA TYR A 244 9.34 1.09 0.05
C TYR A 244 10.66 1.60 0.64
N LEU A 245 11.21 0.90 1.64
CA LEU A 245 12.45 1.31 2.30
C LEU A 245 13.66 1.22 1.37
N SER A 246 13.78 0.12 0.61
CA SER A 246 14.86 -0.03 -0.36
C SER A 246 14.76 0.97 -1.51
N ALA A 247 13.56 1.39 -1.92
CA ALA A 247 13.42 2.43 -2.93
C ALA A 247 13.99 3.76 -2.45
N THR A 248 13.79 4.12 -1.17
CA THR A 248 14.41 5.34 -0.59
C THR A 248 15.93 5.25 -0.68
N VAL A 249 16.51 4.14 -0.23
CA VAL A 249 17.97 3.93 -0.29
C VAL A 249 18.48 3.98 -1.72
N LEU A 250 17.80 3.33 -2.66
CA LEU A 250 18.21 3.30 -4.07
C LEU A 250 18.14 4.69 -4.71
N VAL A 251 17.11 5.49 -4.43
CA VAL A 251 17.03 6.87 -4.91
C VAL A 251 18.20 7.71 -4.37
N LEU A 252 18.49 7.61 -3.07
CA LEU A 252 19.62 8.33 -2.46
C LEU A 252 20.97 7.93 -3.07
N LEU A 253 21.19 6.62 -3.28
CA LEU A 253 22.41 6.11 -3.93
C LEU A 253 22.53 6.60 -5.37
N ILE A 254 21.45 6.52 -6.14
CA ILE A 254 21.43 6.98 -7.54
C ILE A 254 21.66 8.50 -7.58
N SER A 255 21.05 9.27 -6.68
CA SER A 255 21.25 10.72 -6.58
C SER A 255 22.71 11.07 -6.27
N ALA A 256 23.34 10.34 -5.34
CA ALA A 256 24.75 10.55 -5.00
C ALA A 256 25.69 10.26 -6.19
N VAL A 257 25.33 9.31 -7.06
CA VAL A 257 26.12 8.96 -8.26
C VAL A 257 25.88 9.91 -9.43
N LEU A 258 24.61 10.27 -9.70
CA LEU A 258 24.27 11.22 -10.77
C LEU A 258 24.79 12.63 -10.48
N GLY A 259 24.83 13.02 -9.22
CA GLY A 259 25.16 14.38 -8.80
C GLY A 259 24.16 15.41 -9.34
N GLY A 260 24.55 16.68 -9.28
CA GLY A 260 23.70 17.80 -9.69
C GLY A 260 22.58 18.12 -8.69
N ARG A 261 21.71 19.05 -9.09
CA ARG A 261 20.59 19.55 -8.29
C ARG A 261 19.31 18.76 -8.62
N PRO A 262 18.81 17.88 -7.74
CA PRO A 262 17.66 17.02 -8.05
C PRO A 262 16.38 17.79 -8.41
N ASP A 263 16.24 19.02 -7.91
CA ASP A 263 15.21 19.99 -8.28
C ASP A 263 15.16 20.30 -9.78
N THR A 264 16.30 20.21 -10.47
CA THR A 264 16.43 20.49 -11.91
C THR A 264 16.31 19.26 -12.82
N TRP A 265 16.16 18.06 -12.25
CA TRP A 265 16.06 16.85 -13.06
C TRP A 265 14.83 16.88 -13.95
N SER A 266 15.01 16.58 -15.24
CA SER A 266 13.89 16.46 -16.17
C SER A 266 12.91 15.35 -15.75
N GLU A 267 11.67 15.45 -16.21
CA GLU A 267 10.67 14.40 -15.95
C GLU A 267 11.06 13.05 -16.54
N GLY A 268 11.72 13.05 -17.71
CA GLY A 268 12.28 11.84 -18.30
C GLY A 268 13.29 11.17 -17.38
N THR A 269 14.16 11.96 -16.75
CA THR A 269 15.16 11.46 -15.79
C THR A 269 14.49 10.82 -14.57
N VAL A 270 13.50 11.50 -13.97
CA VAL A 270 12.74 10.99 -12.83
C VAL A 270 12.04 9.66 -13.16
N LEU A 271 11.38 9.61 -14.32
CA LEU A 271 10.70 8.40 -14.79
C LEU A 271 11.67 7.25 -15.06
N LEU A 272 12.84 7.52 -15.65
CA LEU A 272 13.87 6.52 -15.91
C LEU A 272 14.44 5.95 -14.60
N ILE A 273 14.71 6.80 -13.60
CA ILE A 273 15.16 6.36 -12.28
C ILE A 273 14.09 5.47 -11.62
N ALA A 274 12.83 5.94 -11.59
CA ALA A 274 11.73 5.17 -11.03
C ALA A 274 11.54 3.82 -11.75
N ALA A 275 11.54 3.81 -13.08
CA ALA A 275 11.40 2.61 -13.88
C ALA A 275 12.55 1.62 -13.66
N GLY A 276 13.79 2.11 -13.59
CA GLY A 276 14.98 1.31 -13.30
C GLY A 276 14.89 0.65 -11.92
N ILE A 277 14.54 1.42 -10.88
CA ILE A 277 14.34 0.89 -9.53
C ILE A 277 13.21 -0.15 -9.51
N LEU A 278 12.05 0.15 -10.10
CA LEU A 278 10.91 -0.78 -10.10
C LEU A 278 11.21 -2.07 -10.86
N ALA A 279 11.93 -1.99 -11.97
CA ALA A 279 12.35 -3.17 -12.73
C ALA A 279 13.28 -4.05 -11.89
N ALA A 280 14.30 -3.45 -11.25
CA ALA A 280 15.21 -4.15 -10.36
C ALA A 280 14.47 -4.77 -9.17
N GLN A 281 13.63 -3.99 -8.46
CA GLN A 281 12.84 -4.46 -7.33
C GLN A 281 11.87 -5.57 -7.71
N ARG A 282 11.27 -5.51 -8.91
CA ARG A 282 10.38 -6.56 -9.41
C ARG A 282 11.13 -7.88 -9.58
N VAL A 283 12.31 -7.84 -10.20
CA VAL A 283 13.14 -9.04 -10.42
C VAL A 283 13.62 -9.60 -9.08
N LEU A 284 14.20 -8.75 -8.23
CA LEU A 284 14.72 -9.14 -6.92
C LEU A 284 13.60 -9.68 -6.01
N SER A 285 12.45 -9.01 -5.95
CA SER A 285 11.29 -9.50 -5.19
C SER A 285 10.79 -10.83 -5.74
N GLY A 286 10.76 -11.01 -7.06
CA GLY A 286 10.38 -12.26 -7.70
C GLY A 286 11.30 -13.41 -7.32
N LEU A 287 12.62 -13.20 -7.42
CA LEU A 287 13.65 -14.19 -7.06
C LEU A 287 13.64 -14.50 -5.56
N TRP A 288 13.48 -13.48 -4.72
CA TRP A 288 13.39 -13.63 -3.27
C TRP A 288 12.18 -14.49 -2.88
N LEU A 289 11.01 -14.21 -3.46
CA LEU A 289 9.77 -14.91 -3.13
C LEU A 289 9.68 -16.35 -3.66
N ARG A 290 10.64 -16.78 -4.50
CA ARG A 290 10.82 -18.20 -4.85
C ARG A 290 11.35 -18.98 -3.64
N HIS A 291 12.24 -18.39 -2.87
CA HIS A 291 12.91 -19.04 -1.73
C HIS A 291 12.21 -18.73 -0.40
N PHE A 292 11.79 -17.48 -0.20
CA PHE A 292 11.24 -16.98 1.06
C PHE A 292 9.76 -16.60 0.94
N ARG A 293 8.99 -16.77 2.03
CA ARG A 293 7.55 -16.43 2.02
C ARG A 293 7.26 -14.94 2.16
N TYR A 294 8.12 -14.21 2.86
CA TYR A 294 8.01 -12.79 3.22
C TYR A 294 9.28 -12.05 2.79
N GLY A 295 9.18 -10.75 2.52
CA GLY A 295 10.37 -9.92 2.40
C GLY A 295 11.09 -9.76 3.74
N PRO A 296 12.37 -9.35 3.74
CA PRO A 296 13.18 -9.21 4.95
C PRO A 296 12.52 -8.33 6.01
N VAL A 297 12.03 -7.15 5.63
CA VAL A 297 11.42 -6.20 6.57
C VAL A 297 10.05 -6.69 7.03
N GLU A 298 9.25 -7.28 6.14
CA GLU A 298 7.96 -7.88 6.50
C GLU A 298 8.13 -9.03 7.50
N TRP A 299 9.20 -9.82 7.36
CA TRP A 299 9.53 -10.88 8.30
C TRP A 299 9.84 -10.32 9.68
N LEU A 300 10.71 -9.32 9.77
CA LEU A 300 11.07 -8.66 11.04
C LEU A 300 9.86 -8.02 11.70
N TRP A 301 9.06 -7.30 10.91
CA TRP A 301 7.83 -6.68 11.38
C TRP A 301 6.82 -7.71 11.90
N ARG A 302 6.71 -8.86 11.24
CA ARG A 302 5.85 -9.95 11.70
C ARG A 302 6.38 -10.63 12.94
N TYR A 303 7.69 -10.80 13.06
CA TYR A 303 8.34 -11.29 14.26
C TYR A 303 8.00 -10.40 15.46
N ALA A 304 8.18 -9.08 15.32
CA ALA A 304 7.83 -8.10 16.36
C ALA A 304 6.33 -8.09 16.71
N THR A 305 5.46 -8.31 15.71
CA THR A 305 4.00 -8.36 15.91
C THR A 305 3.57 -9.56 16.76
N TRP A 306 4.10 -10.74 16.47
CA TRP A 306 3.67 -11.99 17.11
C TRP A 306 4.56 -12.42 18.28
N LEU A 307 5.74 -11.83 18.44
CA LEU A 307 6.80 -12.26 19.35
C LEU A 307 7.12 -13.75 19.24
N ARG A 308 6.94 -14.30 18.04
CA ARG A 308 7.19 -15.69 17.70
C ARG A 308 7.79 -15.73 16.30
N ARG A 309 8.79 -16.58 16.11
CA ARG A 309 9.41 -16.80 14.80
C ARG A 309 8.33 -17.23 13.80
N PRO A 310 8.15 -16.50 12.68
CA PRO A 310 7.21 -16.91 11.64
C PRO A 310 7.58 -18.31 11.12
N SER A 311 6.70 -19.29 11.27
CA SER A 311 6.95 -20.64 10.78
C SER A 311 6.97 -20.69 9.23
N GLY A 312 7.94 -21.42 8.67
CA GLY A 312 8.10 -21.63 7.23
C GLY A 312 8.81 -20.50 6.48
N GLU A 313 9.94 -20.01 7.01
CA GLU A 313 10.78 -18.99 6.35
C GLU A 313 11.19 -19.39 4.92
N ARG A 314 11.58 -20.66 4.74
CA ARG A 314 11.79 -21.27 3.43
C ARG A 314 10.50 -21.94 2.96
N ARG A 315 10.16 -21.80 1.67
CA ARG A 315 9.22 -22.74 1.06
C ARG A 315 9.92 -24.11 1.09
N GLU A 316 9.38 -25.05 1.88
CA GLU A 316 9.77 -26.46 1.76
C GLU A 316 9.63 -26.86 0.29
N ALA A 317 10.68 -27.46 -0.26
CA ALA A 317 10.60 -28.08 -1.58
C ALA A 317 9.46 -29.11 -1.56
N PRO A 318 8.70 -29.30 -2.66
CA PRO A 318 7.72 -30.36 -2.70
C PRO A 318 8.42 -31.67 -2.34
N ALA A 319 7.94 -32.32 -1.27
CA ALA A 319 8.43 -33.63 -0.89
C ALA A 319 8.30 -34.54 -2.12
N TYR A 320 9.42 -35.05 -2.61
CA TYR A 320 9.40 -36.08 -3.63
C TYR A 320 8.72 -37.29 -3.00
N ASN A 321 7.45 -37.52 -3.35
CA ASN A 321 6.77 -38.76 -3.00
C ASN A 321 7.51 -39.88 -3.72
N SER A 322 8.36 -40.60 -3.00
CA SER A 322 8.90 -41.88 -3.43
C SER A 322 7.72 -42.77 -3.85
N PRO A 323 7.76 -43.44 -5.02
CA PRO A 323 6.73 -44.40 -5.36
C PRO A 323 6.73 -45.49 -4.29
N SER A 324 5.58 -45.69 -3.65
CA SER A 324 5.33 -46.83 -2.77
C SER A 324 5.62 -48.12 -3.54
N SER A 325 6.54 -48.93 -3.03
CA SER A 325 6.80 -50.28 -3.52
C SER A 325 5.50 -51.09 -3.61
N PRO A 326 5.25 -51.87 -4.67
CA PRO A 326 4.09 -52.73 -4.74
C PRO A 326 4.23 -53.85 -3.71
N SER A 327 3.40 -53.81 -2.67
CA SER A 327 3.18 -54.91 -1.74
C SER A 327 2.68 -56.13 -2.52
N GLY A 328 3.35 -57.27 -2.29
CA GLY A 328 3.22 -58.49 -3.07
C GLY A 328 1.83 -59.11 -3.08
N PHE A 329 1.58 -59.80 -4.18
CA PHE A 329 0.59 -60.88 -4.27
C PHE A 329 1.03 -62.03 -3.37
N VAL A 330 0.16 -62.45 -2.46
CA VAL A 330 0.20 -63.79 -1.85
C VAL A 330 -1.11 -64.47 -2.24
N GLN A 331 -0.94 -65.65 -2.85
CA GLN A 331 -1.98 -66.62 -3.23
C GLN A 331 -2.61 -67.28 -2.02
#